data_AF-A5KSU1-F1
#
_entry.id   AF-A5KSU1-F1
#
_cell.length_a   1.000
_cell.length_b   1.000
_cell.length_c   1.000
_cell.angle_alpha   90.00
_cell.angle_beta   90.00
_cell.angle_gamma   90.00
#
_symmetry.space_group_name_H-M   'P 1'
#
loop_
_entity.id
_entity.type
_entity.pdbx_description
1 polymer ?
#
loop_
_entity_poly.entity_id
_entity_poly.type
_entity_poly.pdbx_seq_one_letter_code
_entity_poly.pdbx_strand_id
1 'polypeptide(L)'
;HETNPKTNTRVAKVSFHEAKLKAILDKLLKQTTVAPTPTIVNNGVVIQQGENGWQAKDSHSLAYILKALIRRQTNVSIPGEVKIPLVAVSPSVIDQAPSISAPAPVTQMGTGGVHLTFDDGPGAHTEQVLDVLSRYNVHATFYVIGRNVQRYPGTMQRIKNEGHTIGNHTFTHADLTVLSEAGVRQELASTQAAIEQACGVTPSAFRPPYGAENGIVRSIAASMGMSVDLWSVDPNDWAAPGSSEITQRVLATTRPGAVVLLHVLNQQTVDALPSIIEGIRAQGYTL
;
A
#
# COMPACT_ATOMS: atom_id res chain seq x y z
N HIS A 1 -5.97 -33.96 43.36
CA HIS A 1 -4.69 -33.25 43.55
C HIS A 1 -3.61 -34.11 42.89
N GLU A 2 -2.83 -33.72 41.90
CA GLU A 2 -2.53 -32.42 41.29
C GLU A 2 -2.12 -32.65 39.83
N THR A 3 -2.32 -31.60 39.05
CA THR A 3 -2.05 -31.44 37.63
C THR A 3 -0.55 -31.30 37.33
N ASN A 4 -0.06 -32.01 36.32
CA ASN A 4 1.29 -31.80 35.76
C ASN A 4 1.25 -30.72 34.66
N PRO A 5 1.94 -29.58 34.81
CA PRO A 5 1.82 -28.45 33.89
C PRO A 5 2.67 -28.64 32.62
N LYS A 6 2.04 -28.37 31.47
CA LYS A 6 2.70 -28.26 30.16
C LYS A 6 3.71 -27.11 30.19
N THR A 7 4.94 -27.42 29.78
CA THR A 7 6.02 -26.48 29.53
C THR A 7 5.60 -25.48 28.45
N ASN A 8 5.54 -24.21 28.84
CA ASN A 8 5.14 -23.10 28.01
C ASN A 8 6.40 -22.52 27.33
N THR A 9 6.71 -22.96 26.12
CA THR A 9 7.80 -22.38 25.34
C THR A 9 7.36 -21.00 24.83
N ARG A 10 7.72 -19.95 25.57
CA ARG A 10 7.57 -18.55 25.13
C ARG A 10 8.45 -18.31 23.91
N VAL A 11 7.84 -18.19 22.74
CA VAL A 11 8.47 -17.60 21.57
C VAL A 11 8.44 -16.08 21.76
N ALA A 12 9.53 -15.53 22.28
CA ALA A 12 9.77 -14.09 22.22
C ALA A 12 10.07 -13.71 20.76
N LYS A 13 9.09 -13.12 20.07
CA LYS A 13 9.30 -12.49 18.75
C LYS A 13 8.99 -11.00 18.84
N VAL A 14 10.08 -10.22 18.81
CA VAL A 14 10.22 -8.81 18.39
C VAL A 14 9.42 -7.77 19.20
N SER A 15 9.90 -7.39 20.39
CA SER A 15 9.34 -6.28 21.19
C SER A 15 10.14 -4.97 21.15
N PHE A 16 11.28 -4.90 20.46
CA PHE A 16 12.14 -3.70 20.53
C PHE A 16 11.72 -2.53 19.61
N HIS A 17 10.98 -2.77 18.52
CA HIS A 17 10.54 -1.71 17.60
C HIS A 17 9.15 -1.15 17.91
N GLU A 18 8.19 -2.01 18.28
CA GLU A 18 6.80 -1.60 18.52
C GLU A 18 6.64 -0.78 19.81
N ALA A 19 7.31 -1.18 20.88
CA ALA A 19 7.29 -0.44 22.15
C ALA A 19 7.87 0.97 21.99
N LYS A 20 8.92 1.13 21.17
CA LYS A 20 9.54 2.42 20.86
C LYS A 20 8.61 3.29 20.01
N LEU A 21 7.91 2.71 19.03
CA LEU A 21 6.90 3.41 18.24
C LEU A 21 5.71 3.88 19.07
N LYS A 22 5.18 3.02 19.97
CA LYS A 22 4.12 3.39 20.92
C LYS A 22 4.54 4.53 21.84
N ALA A 23 5.77 4.48 22.38
CA ALA A 23 6.29 5.53 23.26
C ALA A 23 6.43 6.90 22.54
N ILE A 24 6.84 6.91 21.26
CA ILE A 24 6.92 8.14 20.46
C ILE A 24 5.51 8.68 20.16
N LEU A 25 4.57 7.80 19.82
CA LEU A 25 3.17 8.14 19.57
C LEU A 25 2.52 8.80 20.80
N ASP A 26 2.66 8.18 21.97
CA ASP A 26 2.14 8.71 23.24
C ASP A 26 2.74 10.08 23.58
N LYS A 27 4.02 10.30 23.26
CA LYS A 27 4.70 11.58 23.50
C LYS A 27 4.17 12.70 22.59
N LEU A 28 3.92 12.41 21.31
CA LEU A 28 3.38 13.37 20.35
C LEU A 28 1.93 13.75 20.66
N LEU A 29 1.12 12.79 21.09
CA LEU A 29 -0.29 13.01 21.44
C LEU A 29 -0.48 13.82 22.72
N LYS A 30 0.47 13.73 23.67
CA LYS A 30 0.51 14.61 24.85
C LYS A 30 0.84 16.06 24.51
N GLN A 31 1.35 16.32 23.31
CA GLN A 31 1.72 17.65 22.82
C GLN A 31 0.64 18.27 21.92
N THR A 32 -0.42 17.53 21.58
CA THR A 32 -1.57 18.04 20.81
C THR A 32 -2.66 18.56 21.74
N THR A 33 -3.08 19.82 21.56
CA THR A 33 -4.14 20.48 22.35
C THR A 33 -5.56 20.21 21.84
N VAL A 34 -5.69 19.58 20.68
CA VAL A 34 -6.96 19.16 20.10
C VAL A 34 -7.04 17.64 20.19
N ALA A 35 -8.08 17.11 20.85
CA ALA A 35 -8.36 15.68 20.84
C ALA A 35 -8.50 15.22 19.39
N PRO A 36 -7.65 14.31 18.89
CA PRO A 36 -7.74 13.90 17.50
C PRO A 36 -9.07 13.18 17.28
N THR A 37 -9.90 13.75 16.42
CA THR A 37 -11.17 13.13 16.01
C THR A 37 -10.87 11.76 15.41
N PRO A 38 -11.60 10.69 15.78
CA PRO A 38 -11.47 9.39 15.14
C PRO A 38 -11.56 9.59 13.63
N THR A 39 -10.45 9.42 12.91
CA THR A 39 -10.42 9.57 11.46
C THR A 39 -10.39 8.17 10.90
N ILE A 40 -11.48 7.76 10.26
CA ILE A 40 -11.45 6.58 9.38
C ILE A 40 -10.60 6.99 8.19
N VAL A 41 -9.38 6.46 8.11
CA VAL A 41 -8.59 6.53 6.88
C VAL A 41 -8.99 5.31 6.07
N ASN A 42 -9.51 5.50 4.86
CA ASN A 42 -9.80 4.39 3.93
C ASN A 42 -8.57 3.46 3.90
N ASN A 43 -8.78 2.17 4.24
CA ASN A 43 -7.82 1.09 4.58
C ASN A 43 -8.05 0.42 5.95
N GLY A 44 -9.19 0.67 6.63
CA GLY A 44 -9.63 -0.16 7.76
C GLY A 44 -8.90 0.07 9.08
N VAL A 45 -8.20 1.20 9.24
CA VAL A 45 -7.64 1.61 10.54
C VAL A 45 -8.77 2.22 11.37
N VAL A 46 -9.30 1.45 12.32
CA VAL A 46 -10.21 1.98 13.36
C VAL A 46 -9.35 2.55 14.48
N ILE A 47 -9.28 3.88 14.52
CA ILE A 47 -8.70 4.58 15.65
C ILE A 47 -9.82 4.78 16.69
N GLN A 48 -9.90 3.90 17.70
CA GLN A 48 -10.74 4.13 18.88
C GLN A 48 -9.87 4.45 20.10
N GLN A 49 -10.22 5.54 20.80
CA GLN A 49 -9.67 5.83 22.12
C GLN A 49 -10.39 4.95 23.14
N GLY A 50 -9.73 3.87 23.58
CA GLY A 50 -10.19 3.05 24.70
C GLY A 50 -9.49 3.45 26.01
N GLU A 51 -9.93 2.88 27.13
CA GLU A 51 -9.35 3.11 28.47
C GLU A 51 -7.84 2.83 28.57
N ASN A 52 -7.31 2.01 27.65
CA ASN A 52 -5.90 1.60 27.59
C ASN A 52 -5.07 2.33 26.50
N GLY A 53 -5.57 3.44 25.95
CA GLY A 53 -4.89 4.21 24.89
C GLY A 53 -5.27 3.78 23.46
N TRP A 54 -4.47 4.20 22.49
CA TRP A 54 -4.74 3.98 21.06
C TRP A 54 -4.34 2.57 20.62
N GLN A 55 -5.22 1.89 19.88
CA GLN A 55 -4.95 0.56 19.34
C GLN A 55 -4.66 0.59 17.84
N ALA A 56 -3.60 -0.11 17.42
CA ALA A 56 -3.20 -0.33 16.04
C ALA A 56 -2.85 -1.82 15.86
N LYS A 57 -3.14 -2.37 14.69
CA LYS A 57 -3.07 -3.83 14.44
C LYS A 57 -1.64 -4.36 14.35
N ASP A 58 -0.68 -3.52 13.92
CA ASP A 58 0.73 -3.88 13.77
C ASP A 58 1.65 -2.64 13.77
N SER A 59 2.96 -2.90 13.75
CA SER A 59 4.02 -1.87 13.78
C SER A 59 4.09 -1.01 12.52
N HIS A 60 3.61 -1.49 11.37
CA HIS A 60 3.54 -0.71 10.12
C HIS A 60 2.37 0.29 10.17
N SER A 61 1.22 -0.13 10.70
CA SER A 61 0.08 0.72 11.00
C SER A 61 0.46 1.85 11.96
N LEU A 62 1.26 1.53 12.99
CA LEU A 62 1.82 2.51 13.93
C LEU A 62 2.74 3.53 13.24
N ALA A 63 3.64 3.09 12.36
CA ALA A 63 4.52 3.97 11.61
C ALA A 63 3.74 4.90 10.66
N TYR A 64 2.69 4.41 10.03
CA TYR A 64 1.81 5.21 9.17
C TYR A 64 1.05 6.29 9.97
N ILE A 65 0.48 5.92 11.12
CA ILE A 65 -0.20 6.85 12.03
C ILE A 65 0.75 7.95 12.52
N LEU A 66 1.98 7.57 12.91
CA LEU A 66 2.99 8.50 13.37
C LEU A 66 3.33 9.55 12.29
N LYS A 67 3.49 9.10 11.04
CA LYS A 67 3.73 9.98 9.88
C LYS A 67 2.53 10.90 9.60
N ALA A 68 1.30 10.41 9.71
CA ALA A 68 0.10 11.21 9.52
C ALA A 68 -0.07 12.31 10.59
N LEU A 69 0.26 12.01 11.86
CA LEU A 69 0.21 12.98 12.95
C LEU A 69 1.30 14.07 12.84
N ILE A 70 2.52 13.68 12.45
CA ILE A 70 3.61 14.64 12.21
C ILE A 70 3.24 15.61 11.08
N ARG A 71 2.63 15.12 9.99
CA ARG A 71 2.12 15.98 8.88
C ARG A 71 1.03 16.96 9.31
N ARG A 72 0.23 16.63 10.35
CA ARG A 72 -0.79 17.54 10.91
C ARG A 72 -0.18 18.59 11.85
N GLN A 73 0.95 18.30 12.51
CA GLN A 73 1.65 19.27 13.37
C GLN A 73 2.44 20.33 12.57
N THR A 74 2.78 20.09 11.30
CA THR A 74 3.54 21.05 10.47
C THR A 74 2.69 22.16 9.83
N ASN A 75 1.36 22.14 10.00
CA ASN A 75 0.47 23.22 9.54
C ASN A 75 0.10 24.21 10.66
N VAL A 76 1.09 24.71 11.38
CA VAL A 76 0.91 25.90 12.23
C VAL A 76 1.27 27.13 11.41
N SER A 77 0.27 27.99 11.18
CA SER A 77 0.40 29.26 10.46
C SER A 77 1.47 30.17 11.04
N ILE A 78 2.24 30.80 10.15
CA ILE A 78 3.10 31.94 10.42
C ILE A 78 2.20 33.15 10.75
N PRO A 79 2.45 33.94 11.81
CA PRO A 79 1.62 35.09 12.14
C PRO A 79 1.90 36.24 11.18
N GLY A 80 0.85 36.67 10.47
CA GLY A 80 0.84 37.92 9.71
C GLY A 80 0.18 37.79 8.34
N GLU A 81 -1.15 37.73 8.28
CA GLU A 81 -1.88 38.16 7.07
C GLU A 81 -3.34 38.51 7.39
N VAL A 82 -3.88 39.41 6.57
CA VAL A 82 -4.98 40.34 6.82
C VAL A 82 -6.36 39.66 6.81
N LYS A 83 -7.25 40.08 7.72
CA LYS A 83 -8.66 39.66 7.77
C LYS A 83 -9.46 40.21 6.59
N ILE A 84 -10.13 39.33 5.86
CA ILE A 84 -11.28 39.68 4.99
C ILE A 84 -12.54 39.12 5.64
N PRO A 85 -13.62 39.91 5.84
CA PRO A 85 -14.81 39.43 6.54
C PRO A 85 -15.65 38.52 5.63
N LEU A 86 -16.01 37.33 6.13
CA LEU A 86 -17.03 36.50 5.50
C LEU A 86 -18.43 37.08 5.78
N VAL A 87 -19.18 37.32 4.71
CA VAL A 87 -20.61 37.61 4.75
C VAL A 87 -21.37 36.33 5.12
N ALA A 88 -22.23 36.42 6.14
CA ALA A 88 -23.07 35.32 6.61
C ALA A 88 -24.25 35.07 5.65
N VAL A 89 -24.58 33.81 5.40
CA VAL A 89 -25.85 33.41 4.78
C VAL A 89 -26.59 32.48 5.74
N SER A 90 -27.82 32.85 6.06
CA SER A 90 -28.67 32.23 7.10
C SER A 90 -29.19 30.83 6.70
N PRO A 91 -29.45 29.94 7.67
CA PRO A 91 -29.97 28.60 7.43
C PRO A 91 -31.50 28.60 7.47
N SER A 92 -32.16 28.45 6.33
CA SER A 92 -33.58 28.09 6.27
C SER A 92 -33.89 27.54 4.88
N VAL A 93 -33.91 26.22 4.76
CA VAL A 93 -34.93 25.38 4.09
C VAL A 93 -34.39 23.94 4.20
N ILE A 94 -34.78 23.24 5.26
CA ILE A 94 -34.84 21.78 5.29
C ILE A 94 -36.32 21.48 5.45
N ASP A 95 -37.02 21.22 4.35
CA ASP A 95 -38.07 20.21 4.39
C ASP A 95 -38.40 19.73 2.98
N GLN A 96 -38.75 18.45 2.87
CA GLN A 96 -39.04 17.63 1.68
C GLN A 96 -37.85 16.87 1.06
N ALA A 97 -37.57 15.69 1.65
CA ALA A 97 -36.87 14.61 0.99
C ALA A 97 -37.82 13.85 0.05
N PRO A 98 -37.49 13.63 -1.24
CA PRO A 98 -38.09 12.55 -2.01
C PRO A 98 -37.44 11.23 -1.60
N SER A 99 -38.26 10.20 -1.37
CA SER A 99 -37.82 8.82 -1.15
C SER A 99 -37.11 8.28 -2.40
N ILE A 100 -35.79 8.15 -2.33
CA ILE A 100 -35.01 7.48 -3.37
C ILE A 100 -34.99 5.99 -3.05
N SER A 101 -35.68 5.22 -3.88
CA SER A 101 -35.61 3.75 -3.95
C SER A 101 -34.14 3.28 -3.94
N ALA A 102 -33.87 2.19 -3.23
CA ALA A 102 -32.59 1.49 -3.31
C ALA A 102 -32.20 1.27 -4.79
N PRO A 103 -30.92 1.46 -5.17
CA PRO A 103 -30.51 1.23 -6.55
C PRO A 103 -30.61 -0.27 -6.88
N ALA A 104 -31.22 -0.56 -8.02
CA ALA A 104 -31.21 -1.89 -8.64
C ALA A 104 -29.75 -2.35 -8.86
N PRO A 105 -29.48 -3.66 -8.90
CA PRO A 105 -28.13 -4.17 -9.16
C PRO A 105 -27.66 -3.67 -10.51
N VAL A 106 -26.59 -2.88 -10.48
CA VAL A 106 -25.97 -2.31 -11.67
C VAL A 106 -25.12 -3.41 -12.32
N THR A 107 -25.69 -4.13 -13.28
CA THR A 107 -24.94 -4.88 -14.30
C THR A 107 -24.28 -3.89 -15.25
N GLN A 108 -23.19 -3.26 -14.80
CA GLN A 108 -22.25 -2.61 -15.71
C GLN A 108 -21.15 -3.63 -15.99
N MET A 109 -21.32 -4.37 -17.08
CA MET A 109 -20.22 -5.14 -17.70
C MET A 109 -19.24 -4.12 -18.29
N GLY A 110 -18.44 -3.50 -17.43
CA GLY A 110 -17.41 -2.56 -17.87
C GLY A 110 -16.30 -3.34 -18.57
N THR A 111 -16.06 -3.10 -19.84
CA THR A 111 -14.98 -3.73 -20.62
C THR A 111 -13.58 -3.17 -20.27
N GLY A 112 -13.34 -2.79 -19.03
CA GLY A 112 -12.06 -2.22 -18.59
C GLY A 112 -11.09 -3.28 -18.12
N GLY A 113 -9.81 -3.09 -18.41
CA GLY A 113 -8.72 -3.88 -17.83
C GLY A 113 -8.55 -3.58 -16.35
N VAL A 114 -8.21 -4.61 -15.58
CA VAL A 114 -7.76 -4.52 -14.19
C VAL A 114 -6.30 -4.97 -14.19
N HIS A 115 -5.43 -4.17 -13.57
CA HIS A 115 -4.00 -4.42 -13.56
C HIS A 115 -3.59 -5.00 -12.21
N LEU A 116 -3.18 -6.27 -12.21
CA LEU A 116 -2.54 -6.87 -11.04
C LEU A 116 -1.09 -6.39 -10.95
N THR A 117 -0.72 -5.90 -9.77
CA THR A 117 0.64 -5.42 -9.52
C THR A 117 1.18 -6.02 -8.23
N PHE A 118 2.47 -6.33 -8.21
CA PHE A 118 3.14 -6.98 -7.09
C PHE A 118 4.38 -6.19 -6.66
N ASP A 119 4.40 -5.76 -5.41
CA ASP A 119 5.51 -5.02 -4.81
C ASP A 119 6.43 -5.95 -3.99
N ASP A 120 7.57 -5.41 -3.58
CA ASP A 120 8.56 -6.01 -2.67
C ASP A 120 9.31 -7.26 -3.16
N GLY A 121 9.08 -7.65 -4.41
CA GLY A 121 9.79 -8.74 -5.06
C GLY A 121 11.17 -8.35 -5.61
N PRO A 122 11.87 -9.29 -6.25
CA PRO A 122 11.62 -10.73 -6.16
C PRO A 122 11.90 -11.26 -4.74
N GLY A 123 11.26 -12.38 -4.37
CA GLY A 123 11.36 -12.98 -3.05
C GLY A 123 10.85 -14.42 -3.03
N ALA A 124 10.71 -14.99 -1.83
CA ALA A 124 10.42 -16.42 -1.64
C ALA A 124 9.13 -16.89 -2.33
N HIS A 125 8.13 -16.02 -2.48
CA HIS A 125 6.84 -16.37 -3.08
C HIS A 125 6.68 -15.91 -4.54
N THR A 126 7.67 -15.23 -5.12
CA THR A 126 7.55 -14.70 -6.49
C THR A 126 7.35 -15.81 -7.51
N GLU A 127 8.10 -16.90 -7.41
CA GLU A 127 7.96 -18.06 -8.32
C GLU A 127 6.57 -18.68 -8.25
N GLN A 128 5.97 -18.79 -7.06
CA GLN A 128 4.62 -19.34 -6.90
C GLN A 128 3.55 -18.39 -7.47
N VAL A 129 3.74 -17.07 -7.34
CA VAL A 129 2.87 -16.09 -8.01
C VAL A 129 2.95 -16.26 -9.53
N LEU A 130 4.15 -16.39 -10.09
CA LEU A 130 4.36 -16.63 -11.53
C LEU A 130 3.67 -17.92 -11.99
N ASP A 131 3.76 -19.01 -11.22
CA ASP A 131 3.08 -20.27 -11.52
C ASP A 131 1.55 -20.10 -11.62
N VAL A 132 0.95 -19.32 -10.71
CA VAL A 132 -0.48 -19.02 -10.74
C VAL A 132 -0.82 -18.14 -11.95
N LEU A 133 -0.08 -17.04 -12.17
CA LEU A 133 -0.32 -16.15 -13.30
C LEU A 133 -0.25 -16.89 -14.65
N SER A 134 0.76 -17.74 -14.82
CA SER A 134 0.92 -18.60 -15.99
C SER A 134 -0.25 -19.55 -16.19
N ARG A 135 -0.69 -20.24 -15.12
CA ARG A 135 -1.87 -21.14 -15.16
C ARG A 135 -3.14 -20.43 -15.64
N TYR A 136 -3.31 -19.17 -15.25
CA TYR A 136 -4.48 -18.37 -15.61
C TYR A 136 -4.29 -17.55 -16.89
N ASN A 137 -3.12 -17.61 -17.53
CA ASN A 137 -2.73 -16.79 -18.68
C ASN A 137 -2.97 -15.29 -18.42
N VAL A 138 -2.43 -14.79 -17.31
CA VAL A 138 -2.51 -13.39 -16.89
C VAL A 138 -1.11 -12.80 -16.85
N HIS A 139 -0.93 -11.60 -17.41
CA HIS A 139 0.29 -10.82 -17.20
C HIS A 139 0.07 -9.81 -16.07
N ALA A 140 1.14 -9.54 -15.30
CA ALA A 140 1.11 -8.60 -14.20
C ALA A 140 2.29 -7.62 -14.29
N THR A 141 2.31 -6.61 -13.42
CA THR A 141 3.47 -5.73 -13.22
C THR A 141 4.14 -6.04 -11.89
N PHE A 142 5.46 -6.22 -11.89
CA PHE A 142 6.25 -6.46 -10.69
C PHE A 142 7.13 -5.24 -10.39
N TYR A 143 6.83 -4.53 -9.31
CA TYR A 143 7.68 -3.46 -8.79
C TYR A 143 8.74 -4.07 -7.87
N VAL A 144 9.97 -4.15 -8.38
CA VAL A 144 11.03 -4.92 -7.72
C VAL A 144 12.02 -4.03 -6.96
N ILE A 145 12.46 -4.51 -5.80
CA ILE A 145 13.48 -3.87 -4.98
C ILE A 145 14.87 -4.26 -5.51
N GLY A 146 15.70 -3.28 -5.80
CA GLY A 146 17.04 -3.50 -6.40
C GLY A 146 17.95 -4.45 -5.60
N ARG A 147 17.96 -4.36 -4.27
CA ARG A 147 18.74 -5.30 -3.42
C ARG A 147 18.27 -6.76 -3.55
N ASN A 148 16.99 -6.97 -3.85
CA ASN A 148 16.40 -8.30 -4.00
C ASN A 148 16.69 -8.84 -5.40
N VAL A 149 16.63 -7.99 -6.43
CA VAL A 149 16.99 -8.33 -7.82
C VAL A 149 18.35 -9.04 -7.89
N GLN A 150 19.35 -8.51 -7.16
CA GLN A 150 20.70 -9.11 -7.11
C GLN A 150 20.73 -10.53 -6.52
N ARG A 151 19.77 -10.88 -5.66
CA ARG A 151 19.67 -12.19 -5.02
C ARG A 151 18.89 -13.20 -5.85
N TYR A 152 18.04 -12.73 -6.75
CA TYR A 152 17.12 -13.56 -7.54
C TYR A 152 17.20 -13.27 -9.05
N PRO A 153 18.39 -13.31 -9.69
CA PRO A 153 18.51 -13.00 -11.12
C PRO A 153 17.73 -13.98 -12.01
N GLY A 154 17.65 -15.27 -11.63
CA GLY A 154 16.85 -16.26 -12.35
C GLY A 154 15.35 -15.93 -12.34
N THR A 155 14.81 -15.52 -11.19
CA THR A 155 13.42 -15.05 -11.07
C THR A 155 13.16 -13.82 -11.94
N MET A 156 14.11 -12.89 -12.02
CA MET A 156 13.97 -11.72 -12.90
C MET A 156 13.90 -12.10 -14.38
N GLN A 157 14.73 -13.04 -14.82
CA GLN A 157 14.64 -13.58 -16.19
C GLN A 157 13.30 -14.26 -16.43
N ARG A 158 12.79 -15.00 -15.44
CA ARG A 158 11.48 -15.64 -15.53
C ARG A 158 10.35 -14.60 -15.66
N ILE A 159 10.34 -13.57 -14.81
CA ILE A 159 9.36 -12.46 -14.89
C ILE A 159 9.34 -11.87 -16.31
N LYS A 160 10.52 -11.56 -16.87
CA LYS A 160 10.66 -11.05 -18.24
C LYS A 160 10.15 -12.04 -19.29
N ASN A 161 10.62 -13.29 -19.23
CA ASN A 161 10.36 -14.31 -20.25
C ASN A 161 8.89 -14.75 -20.29
N GLU A 162 8.18 -14.65 -19.17
CA GLU A 162 6.73 -14.90 -19.08
C GLU A 162 5.87 -13.67 -19.46
N GLY A 163 6.49 -12.60 -19.99
CA GLY A 163 5.78 -11.46 -20.57
C GLY A 163 5.23 -10.45 -19.54
N HIS A 164 5.68 -10.52 -18.30
CA HIS A 164 5.30 -9.55 -17.27
C HIS A 164 6.07 -8.23 -17.39
N THR A 165 5.46 -7.15 -16.91
CA THR A 165 6.11 -5.84 -16.85
C THR A 165 6.94 -5.73 -15.57
N ILE A 166 8.12 -5.13 -15.67
CA ILE A 166 9.01 -4.88 -14.52
C ILE A 166 9.07 -3.38 -14.24
N GLY A 167 8.71 -3.00 -13.03
CA GLY A 167 8.79 -1.65 -12.49
C GLY A 167 9.89 -1.52 -11.43
N ASN A 168 10.33 -0.29 -11.19
CA ASN A 168 11.34 0.03 -10.17
C ASN A 168 10.67 0.29 -8.81
N HIS A 169 11.15 -0.34 -7.74
CA HIS A 169 10.65 -0.12 -6.37
C HIS A 169 11.74 0.33 -5.40
N THR A 170 12.65 1.19 -5.86
CA THR A 170 13.85 1.65 -5.14
C THR A 170 14.83 0.52 -4.82
N PHE A 171 15.99 0.85 -4.27
CA PHE A 171 17.06 -0.11 -4.06
C PHE A 171 16.97 -0.75 -2.68
N THR A 172 16.64 0.06 -1.67
CA THR A 172 16.61 -0.35 -0.26
C THR A 172 15.21 -0.35 0.34
N HIS A 173 14.19 0.06 -0.42
CA HIS A 173 12.82 0.30 0.06
C HIS A 173 12.75 1.50 1.04
N ALA A 174 13.50 2.57 0.74
CA ALA A 174 13.53 3.78 1.54
C ALA A 174 12.32 4.69 1.26
N ASP A 175 11.87 5.43 2.28
CA ASP A 175 10.93 6.54 2.08
C ASP A 175 11.68 7.68 1.37
N LEU A 176 11.41 7.86 0.07
CA LEU A 176 12.11 8.84 -0.75
C LEU A 176 11.84 10.29 -0.32
N THR A 177 10.75 10.56 0.39
CA THR A 177 10.36 11.93 0.78
C THR A 177 11.22 12.53 1.88
N VAL A 178 12.01 11.70 2.58
CA VAL A 178 12.94 12.12 3.64
C VAL A 178 14.40 12.11 3.19
N LEU A 179 14.66 11.76 1.94
CA LEU A 179 16.02 11.73 1.37
C LEU A 179 16.36 13.07 0.71
N SER A 180 17.66 13.32 0.54
CA SER A 180 18.15 14.36 -0.36
C SER A 180 17.87 13.97 -1.82
N GLU A 181 17.90 14.94 -2.74
CA GLU A 181 17.75 14.66 -4.18
C GLU A 181 18.77 13.63 -4.69
N ALA A 182 20.02 13.73 -4.22
CA ALA A 182 21.06 12.76 -4.54
C ALA A 182 20.71 11.36 -4.02
N GLY A 183 20.12 11.25 -2.81
CA GLY A 183 19.64 10.00 -2.25
C GLY A 183 18.51 9.38 -3.08
N VAL A 184 17.54 10.19 -3.52
CA VAL A 184 16.46 9.75 -4.41
C VAL A 184 17.01 9.24 -5.74
N ARG A 185 17.92 9.99 -6.37
CA ARG A 185 18.57 9.57 -7.63
C ARG A 185 19.34 8.27 -7.45
N GLN A 186 20.06 8.11 -6.34
CA GLN A 186 20.82 6.91 -6.05
C GLN A 186 19.92 5.68 -5.90
N GLU A 187 18.83 5.79 -5.14
CA GLU A 187 17.86 4.69 -4.95
C GLU A 187 17.27 4.23 -6.29
N LEU A 188 16.86 5.16 -7.14
CA LEU A 188 16.27 4.84 -8.43
C LEU A 188 17.30 4.29 -9.42
N ALA A 189 18.47 4.95 -9.56
CA ALA A 189 19.50 4.57 -10.51
C ALA A 189 20.14 3.22 -10.18
N SER A 190 20.36 2.94 -8.89
CA SER A 190 20.91 1.63 -8.46
C SER A 190 19.97 0.49 -8.82
N THR A 191 18.66 0.71 -8.71
CA THR A 191 17.66 -0.28 -9.08
C THR A 191 17.55 -0.46 -10.59
N GLN A 192 17.58 0.62 -11.39
CA GLN A 192 17.66 0.50 -12.86
C GLN A 192 18.85 -0.36 -13.27
N ALA A 193 20.04 -0.09 -12.72
CA ALA A 193 21.25 -0.84 -13.03
C ALA A 193 21.15 -2.32 -12.63
N ALA A 194 20.57 -2.61 -11.46
CA ALA A 194 20.38 -3.99 -11.00
C ALA A 194 19.42 -4.78 -11.90
N ILE A 195 18.31 -4.16 -12.33
CA ILE A 195 17.32 -4.82 -13.21
C ILE A 195 17.91 -5.04 -14.60
N GLU A 196 18.58 -4.03 -15.17
CA GLU A 196 19.26 -4.13 -16.47
C GLU A 196 20.32 -5.25 -16.44
N GLN A 197 21.11 -5.32 -15.39
CA GLN A 197 22.10 -6.39 -15.24
C GLN A 197 21.46 -7.78 -15.12
N ALA A 198 20.35 -7.92 -14.41
CA ALA A 198 19.72 -9.21 -14.16
C ALA A 198 18.97 -9.77 -15.38
N CYS A 199 18.32 -8.90 -16.15
CA CYS A 199 17.42 -9.33 -17.22
C CYS A 199 17.42 -8.45 -18.48
N GLY A 200 18.25 -7.41 -18.56
CA GLY A 200 18.34 -6.52 -19.72
C GLY A 200 17.06 -5.71 -19.95
N VAL A 201 16.42 -5.28 -18.86
CA VAL A 201 15.24 -4.42 -18.88
C VAL A 201 15.57 -3.14 -18.13
N THR A 202 15.24 -2.00 -18.74
CA THR A 202 15.26 -0.69 -18.09
C THR A 202 13.81 -0.25 -17.84
N PRO A 203 13.30 -0.33 -16.61
CA PRO A 203 11.93 0.07 -16.28
C PRO A 203 11.61 1.52 -16.67
N SER A 204 10.42 1.74 -17.22
CA SER A 204 9.85 3.07 -17.54
C SER A 204 8.85 3.56 -16.49
N ALA A 205 8.63 2.79 -15.43
CA ALA A 205 7.72 3.11 -14.33
C ALA A 205 8.41 2.77 -13.00
N PHE A 206 8.14 3.57 -11.98
CA PHE A 206 8.51 3.27 -10.61
C PHE A 206 7.33 3.49 -9.67
N ARG A 207 7.29 2.69 -8.60
CA ARG A 207 6.35 2.87 -7.50
C ARG A 207 7.13 3.28 -6.26
N PRO A 208 6.79 4.40 -5.60
CA PRO A 208 7.44 4.80 -4.36
C PRO A 208 7.04 3.86 -3.21
N PRO A 209 7.99 3.37 -2.40
CA PRO A 209 7.70 2.67 -1.15
C PRO A 209 6.66 3.43 -0.33
N TYR A 210 5.70 2.69 0.24
CA TYR A 210 4.61 3.25 1.05
C TYR A 210 3.66 4.21 0.31
N GLY A 211 3.77 4.33 -1.02
CA GLY A 211 3.09 5.39 -1.78
C GLY A 211 3.61 6.80 -1.46
N ALA A 212 4.78 6.90 -0.81
CA ALA A 212 5.30 8.16 -0.31
C ALA A 212 6.05 8.94 -1.41
N GLU A 213 5.42 9.99 -1.91
CA GLU A 213 5.97 10.82 -2.99
C GLU A 213 5.72 12.33 -2.77
N ASN A 214 6.57 13.16 -3.37
CA ASN A 214 6.48 14.62 -3.33
C ASN A 214 7.01 15.21 -4.65
N GLY A 215 6.94 16.54 -4.81
CA GLY A 215 7.36 17.21 -6.05
C GLY A 215 8.80 16.92 -6.48
N ILE A 216 9.72 16.76 -5.51
CA ILE A 216 11.12 16.40 -5.78
C ILE A 216 11.20 14.98 -6.35
N VAL A 217 10.55 14.01 -5.69
CA VAL A 217 10.52 12.61 -6.13
C VAL A 217 9.96 12.48 -7.54
N ARG A 218 8.83 13.14 -7.83
CA ARG A 218 8.21 13.13 -9.17
C ARG A 218 9.12 13.76 -10.22
N SER A 219 9.73 14.90 -9.91
CA SER A 219 10.63 15.60 -10.82
C SER A 219 11.86 14.76 -11.17
N ILE A 220 12.47 14.12 -10.17
CA ILE A 220 13.63 13.26 -10.37
C ILE A 220 13.25 12.05 -11.23
N ALA A 221 12.16 11.37 -10.91
CA ALA A 221 11.72 10.22 -11.69
C ALA A 221 11.41 10.59 -13.15
N ALA A 222 10.70 11.70 -13.38
CA ALA A 222 10.45 12.21 -14.71
C ALA A 222 11.75 12.54 -15.47
N SER A 223 12.74 13.15 -14.79
CA SER A 223 14.07 13.42 -15.38
C SER A 223 14.85 12.16 -15.76
N MET A 224 14.47 11.02 -15.19
CA MET A 224 15.04 9.70 -15.47
C MET A 224 14.14 8.88 -16.40
N GLY A 225 13.09 9.47 -16.97
CA GLY A 225 12.18 8.80 -17.92
C GLY A 225 11.21 7.80 -17.28
N MET A 226 10.94 7.91 -15.97
CA MET A 226 10.02 7.02 -15.26
C MET A 226 8.71 7.72 -14.87
N SER A 227 7.57 7.04 -15.07
CA SER A 227 6.29 7.41 -14.44
C SER A 227 6.26 7.04 -12.97
N VAL A 228 5.45 7.76 -12.18
CA VAL A 228 5.15 7.45 -10.79
C VAL A 228 3.82 6.69 -10.76
N ASP A 229 3.86 5.41 -10.42
CA ASP A 229 2.69 4.55 -10.47
C ASP A 229 2.21 4.22 -9.05
N LEU A 230 0.95 4.57 -8.77
CA LEU A 230 0.26 4.21 -7.52
C LEU A 230 -0.76 3.10 -7.77
N TRP A 231 -1.71 2.94 -6.85
CA TRP A 231 -2.77 1.94 -6.92
C TRP A 231 -4.11 2.55 -6.58
N SER A 232 -5.19 1.86 -6.96
CA SER A 232 -6.56 2.23 -6.64
C SER A 232 -7.26 1.22 -5.72
N VAL A 233 -6.68 0.02 -5.58
CA VAL A 233 -7.19 -1.07 -4.75
C VAL A 233 -6.06 -1.58 -3.85
N ASP A 234 -6.30 -1.60 -2.55
CA ASP A 234 -5.37 -2.07 -1.53
C ASP A 234 -6.07 -3.04 -0.56
N PRO A 235 -5.78 -4.35 -0.65
CA PRO A 235 -6.38 -5.34 0.25
C PRO A 235 -5.66 -5.44 1.61
N ASN A 236 -4.55 -4.73 1.81
CA ASN A 236 -3.64 -4.89 2.95
C ASN A 236 -3.15 -6.33 3.14
N ASP A 237 -2.75 -7.00 2.05
CA ASP A 237 -2.24 -8.37 2.07
C ASP A 237 -0.90 -8.50 2.82
N TRP A 238 -0.11 -7.42 2.87
CA TRP A 238 1.09 -7.30 3.70
C TRP A 238 0.84 -7.56 5.19
N ALA A 239 -0.39 -7.34 5.68
CA ALA A 239 -0.79 -7.61 7.06
C ALA A 239 -1.25 -9.07 7.30
N ALA A 240 -1.16 -9.92 6.27
CA ALA A 240 -1.55 -11.33 6.29
C ALA A 240 -2.94 -11.60 6.93
N PRO A 241 -4.03 -10.95 6.45
CA PRO A 241 -5.35 -11.04 7.08
C PRO A 241 -6.12 -12.34 6.77
N GLY A 242 -5.60 -13.20 5.90
CA GLY A 242 -6.22 -14.41 5.37
C GLY A 242 -6.53 -14.28 3.88
N SER A 243 -6.34 -15.35 3.09
CA SER A 243 -6.55 -15.33 1.63
C SER A 243 -7.98 -14.97 1.22
N SER A 244 -8.97 -15.46 1.97
CA SER A 244 -10.38 -15.10 1.77
C SER A 244 -10.65 -13.61 1.96
N GLU A 245 -10.05 -13.01 3.00
CA GLU A 245 -10.20 -11.58 3.30
C GLU A 245 -9.49 -10.72 2.23
N ILE A 246 -8.30 -11.13 1.79
CA ILE A 246 -7.59 -10.48 0.67
C ILE A 246 -8.49 -10.49 -0.58
N THR A 247 -9.02 -11.66 -0.93
CA THR A 247 -9.90 -11.83 -2.10
C THR A 247 -11.12 -10.91 -2.00
N GLN A 248 -11.82 -10.94 -0.87
CA GLN A 248 -13.00 -10.13 -0.66
C GLN A 248 -12.71 -8.63 -0.83
N ARG A 249 -11.62 -8.13 -0.25
CA ARG A 249 -11.24 -6.71 -0.34
C ARG A 249 -10.91 -6.29 -1.77
N VAL A 250 -10.20 -7.13 -2.52
CA VAL A 250 -9.92 -6.87 -3.93
C VAL A 250 -11.23 -6.79 -4.72
N LEU A 251 -12.08 -7.81 -4.65
CA LEU A 251 -13.30 -7.90 -5.44
C LEU A 251 -14.34 -6.83 -5.08
N ALA A 252 -14.37 -6.38 -3.83
CA ALA A 252 -15.30 -5.34 -3.36
C ALA A 252 -14.96 -3.94 -3.88
N THR A 253 -13.70 -3.69 -4.25
CA THR A 253 -13.21 -2.34 -4.62
C THR A 253 -12.73 -2.24 -6.07
N THR A 254 -12.63 -3.37 -6.76
CA THR A 254 -12.25 -3.44 -8.17
C THR A 254 -13.31 -2.81 -9.08
N ARG A 255 -12.84 -2.05 -10.06
CA ARG A 255 -13.63 -1.37 -11.08
C ARG A 255 -12.82 -1.32 -12.39
N PRO A 256 -13.45 -0.99 -13.54
CA PRO A 256 -12.71 -0.77 -14.80
C PRO A 256 -11.52 0.17 -14.61
N GLY A 257 -10.33 -0.25 -15.06
CA GLY A 257 -9.08 0.52 -14.93
C GLY A 257 -8.40 0.43 -13.56
N ALA A 258 -8.87 -0.44 -12.66
CA ALA A 258 -8.27 -0.56 -11.34
C ALA A 258 -6.83 -1.09 -11.41
N VAL A 259 -5.96 -0.52 -10.57
CA VAL A 259 -4.61 -1.02 -10.30
C VAL A 259 -4.62 -1.62 -8.90
N VAL A 260 -4.44 -2.94 -8.81
CA VAL A 260 -4.49 -3.72 -7.57
C VAL A 260 -3.08 -3.86 -7.02
N LEU A 261 -2.85 -3.34 -5.81
CA LEU A 261 -1.61 -3.54 -5.06
C LEU A 261 -1.65 -4.89 -4.32
N LEU A 262 -0.67 -5.74 -4.60
CA LEU A 262 -0.40 -6.99 -3.89
C LEU A 262 1.11 -7.07 -3.60
N HIS A 263 1.52 -8.01 -2.76
CA HIS A 263 2.91 -8.22 -2.39
C HIS A 263 3.29 -9.70 -2.45
N VAL A 264 4.56 -9.99 -2.80
CA VAL A 264 5.12 -11.37 -2.77
C VAL A 264 5.71 -11.75 -1.41
N LEU A 265 5.16 -11.20 -0.33
CA LEU A 265 5.71 -11.31 1.03
C LEU A 265 5.23 -12.52 1.82
N ASN A 266 4.08 -13.11 1.43
CA ASN A 266 3.48 -14.20 2.19
C ASN A 266 2.66 -15.15 1.31
N GLN A 267 2.43 -16.35 1.83
CA GLN A 267 1.68 -17.41 1.16
C GLN A 267 0.20 -17.07 0.96
N GLN A 268 -0.40 -16.23 1.82
CA GLN A 268 -1.83 -15.91 1.70
C GLN A 268 -2.15 -15.11 0.44
N THR A 269 -1.22 -14.26 -0.03
CA THR A 269 -1.36 -13.58 -1.32
C THR A 269 -1.36 -14.58 -2.48
N VAL A 270 -0.47 -15.58 -2.44
CA VAL A 270 -0.42 -16.67 -3.43
C VAL A 270 -1.73 -17.45 -3.44
N ASP A 271 -2.24 -17.79 -2.26
CA ASP A 271 -3.47 -18.57 -2.09
C ASP A 271 -4.73 -17.79 -2.49
N ALA A 272 -4.72 -16.45 -2.36
CA ALA A 272 -5.83 -15.59 -2.77
C ALA A 272 -5.89 -15.38 -4.29
N LEU A 273 -4.74 -15.43 -4.97
CA LEU A 273 -4.61 -15.03 -6.36
C LEU A 273 -5.53 -15.78 -7.35
N PRO A 274 -5.73 -17.11 -7.25
CA PRO A 274 -6.71 -17.82 -8.07
C PRO A 274 -8.12 -17.22 -7.97
N SER A 275 -8.62 -17.05 -6.75
CA SER A 275 -9.97 -16.52 -6.49
C SER A 275 -10.12 -15.06 -6.88
N ILE A 276 -9.04 -14.26 -6.76
CA ILE A 276 -9.00 -12.88 -7.26
C ILE A 276 -9.18 -12.87 -8.79
N ILE A 277 -8.39 -13.67 -9.51
CA ILE A 277 -8.44 -13.71 -10.98
C ILE A 277 -9.81 -14.17 -11.47
N GLU A 278 -10.33 -15.25 -10.89
CA GLU A 278 -11.66 -15.79 -11.22
C GLU A 278 -12.77 -14.79 -10.90
N GLY A 279 -12.70 -14.13 -9.74
CA GLY A 279 -13.68 -13.13 -9.33
C GLY A 279 -13.69 -11.90 -10.22
N ILE A 280 -12.53 -11.38 -10.61
CA ILE A 280 -12.40 -10.24 -11.54
C ILE A 280 -13.02 -10.59 -12.90
N ARG A 281 -12.72 -11.78 -13.44
CA ARG A 281 -13.31 -12.26 -14.70
C ARG A 281 -14.82 -12.48 -14.59
N ALA A 282 -15.30 -13.00 -13.45
CA ALA A 282 -16.73 -13.17 -13.19
C ALA A 282 -17.49 -11.83 -13.10
N GLN A 283 -16.81 -10.74 -12.74
CA GLN A 283 -17.34 -9.38 -12.80
C GLN A 283 -17.35 -8.79 -14.23
N GLY A 284 -16.84 -9.51 -15.22
CA GLY A 284 -16.78 -9.09 -16.62
C GLY A 284 -15.55 -8.26 -17.00
N TYR A 285 -14.57 -8.15 -16.10
CA TYR A 285 -13.35 -7.39 -16.35
C TYR A 285 -12.26 -8.24 -17.02
N THR A 286 -11.38 -7.57 -17.75
CA THR A 286 -10.17 -8.17 -18.33
C THR A 286 -8.97 -7.97 -17.41
N LEU A 287 -7.95 -8.82 -17.55
CA LEU A 287 -6.69 -8.81 -16.80
C LEU A 287 -5.52 -8.76 -17.79
#